data_AF-A0A821TWH0-F1
#
_entry.id   AF-A0A821TWH0-F1
#
_cell.length_a   1.000
_cell.length_b   1.000
_cell.length_c   1.000
_cell.angle_alpha   90.00
_cell.angle_beta   90.00
_cell.angle_gamma   90.00
#
_symmetry.space_group_name_H-M   'P 1'
#
loop_
_entity.id
_entity.type
_entity.pdbx_description
1 polymer ?
#
loop_
_entity_poly.entity_id
_entity_poly.type
_entity_poly.pdbx_seq_one_letter_code
_entity_poly.pdbx_strand_id
1 'polypeptide(L)' 'NDLSEFVERQVQQSERPELPSARIIFSGGRALKSKENFKLLYDLADLFPGQATVGASRAAVDAGYCTNDL' A
#
# COMPACT_ATOMS: atom_id res chain seq x y z
N ASN A 1 -24.88 -27.79 -10.57
CA ASN A 1 -23.54 -27.49 -11.11
C ASN A 1 -22.87 -26.48 -10.19
N ASP A 2 -22.32 -26.96 -9.08
CA ASP A 2 -21.38 -26.21 -8.24
C ASP A 2 -19.97 -26.61 -8.71
N LEU A 3 -19.50 -25.94 -9.76
CA LEU A 3 -18.18 -26.22 -10.37
C LEU A 3 -17.03 -25.49 -9.66
N SER A 4 -17.32 -24.77 -8.58
CA SER A 4 -16.31 -24.02 -7.84
C SER A 4 -16.71 -23.88 -6.38
N GLU A 5 -15.76 -24.12 -5.49
CA GLU A 5 -15.89 -23.93 -4.05
C GLU A 5 -14.93 -22.81 -3.61
N PHE A 6 -15.40 -21.94 -2.72
CA PHE A 6 -14.56 -20.90 -2.12
C PHE A 6 -13.64 -21.54 -1.07
N VAL A 7 -12.34 -21.58 -1.36
CA VAL A 7 -11.35 -22.24 -0.49
C VAL A 7 -10.91 -21.31 0.64
N GLU A 8 -10.43 -20.11 0.32
CA GLU A 8 -9.91 -19.18 1.32
C GLU A 8 -9.78 -17.76 0.76
N ARG A 9 -9.87 -16.76 1.63
CA ARG A 9 -9.48 -15.37 1.35
C ARG A 9 -8.47 -14.91 2.37
N GLN A 10 -7.22 -14.75 1.95
CA GLN A 10 -6.19 -14.09 2.75
C GLN A 10 -6.42 -12.58 2.70
N VAL A 11 -6.95 -12.03 3.79
CA VAL A 11 -7.01 -10.58 4.00
C VAL A 11 -5.71 -10.18 4.69
N GLN A 12 -4.87 -9.39 4.02
CA GLN A 12 -3.70 -8.81 4.68
C GLN A 12 -4.18 -7.82 5.74
N GLN A 13 -3.92 -8.14 7.01
CA GLN A 13 -4.18 -7.24 8.12
C GLN A 13 -3.08 -6.18 8.16
N SER A 14 -3.42 -4.96 7.74
CA SER A 14 -2.57 -3.79 7.87
C SER A 14 -2.94 -3.03 9.13
N GLU A 15 -1.94 -2.62 9.92
CA GLU A 15 -2.16 -1.69 11.06
C GLU A 15 -2.56 -0.28 10.59
N ARG A 16 -2.35 0.02 9.31
CA ARG A 16 -2.70 1.29 8.68
C ARG A 16 -4.09 1.21 8.05
N PRO A 17 -4.87 2.31 8.10
CA PRO A 17 -6.19 2.35 7.47
C PRO A 17 -6.09 2.01 5.98
N GLU A 18 -7.08 1.26 5.49
CA GLU A 18 -7.18 0.93 4.07
C GLU A 18 -7.27 2.21 3.22
N LEU A 19 -6.70 2.19 2.01
CA LEU A 19 -6.74 3.33 1.07
C LEU A 19 -8.11 4.03 0.94
N PRO A 20 -9.25 3.33 0.85
CA PRO A 20 -10.55 3.97 0.71
C PRO A 20 -11.00 4.75 1.95
N SER A 21 -10.44 4.41 3.12
CA SER A 21 -10.83 4.92 4.43
C SER A 21 -9.80 5.91 5.00
N ALA A 22 -8.62 6.01 4.39
CA ALA A 22 -7.58 6.93 4.80
C ALA A 22 -7.96 8.39 4.48
N ARG A 23 -7.79 9.27 5.47
CA ARG A 23 -7.99 10.71 5.29
C ARG A 23 -6.83 11.35 4.53
N ILE A 24 -5.62 10.82 4.74
CA ILE A 24 -4.38 11.33 4.17
C ILE A 24 -3.72 10.19 3.40
N ILE A 25 -3.37 10.42 2.14
CA ILE A 25 -2.70 9.42 1.30
C ILE A 25 -1.36 10.02 0.84
N PHE A 26 -0.26 9.44 1.32
CA PHE A 26 1.07 9.77 0.83
C PHE A 26 1.36 8.90 -0.40
N SER A 27 1.27 9.49 -1.59
CA SER A 27 1.48 8.75 -2.84
C SER A 27 2.93 8.82 -3.32
N GLY A 28 3.51 7.66 -3.64
CA GLY A 28 4.85 7.51 -4.19
C GLY A 28 4.83 6.93 -5.59
N GLY A 29 5.74 7.38 -6.45
CA GLY A 29 5.84 6.90 -7.83
C GLY A 29 7.27 6.53 -8.23
N ARG A 30 7.44 6.10 -9.48
CA ARG A 30 8.76 5.80 -10.07
C ARG A 30 9.78 6.95 -9.92
N ALA A 31 9.31 8.19 -9.79
CA ALA A 31 10.16 9.36 -9.56
C ALA A 31 10.98 9.28 -8.26
N LEU A 32 10.56 8.46 -7.29
CA LEU A 32 11.32 8.22 -6.06
C LEU A 32 12.59 7.38 -6.29
N LYS A 33 12.69 6.69 -7.43
CA LYS A 33 13.87 5.96 -7.94
C LYS A 33 14.44 4.84 -7.03
N SER A 34 14.04 4.74 -5.77
CA SER A 34 14.51 3.71 -4.86
C SER A 34 13.48 3.33 -3.79
N LYS A 35 13.67 2.14 -3.19
CA LYS A 35 12.90 1.66 -2.03
C LYS A 35 13.18 2.51 -0.79
N GLU A 36 14.41 3.00 -0.59
CA GLU A 36 14.72 3.82 0.60
C GLU A 36 13.95 5.13 0.59
N ASN A 37 13.79 5.76 -0.57
CA ASN A 37 12.98 6.97 -0.68
C ASN A 37 11.48 6.69 -0.46
N PHE A 38 11.03 5.47 -0.74
CA PHE A 38 9.68 5.03 -0.41
C PHE A 38 9.50 4.86 1.11
N LYS A 39 10.57 4.48 1.83
CA LYS A 39 10.58 4.38 3.30
C LYS A 39 10.22 5.71 3.97
N LEU A 40 10.70 6.83 3.43
CA LEU A 40 10.34 8.16 3.92
C LEU A 40 8.83 8.43 3.88
N LEU A 41 8.11 7.91 2.88
CA LEU A 41 6.65 8.04 2.83
C LEU A 41 5.96 7.25 3.94
N TYR A 42 6.49 6.06 4.27
CA TYR A 42 5.99 5.28 5.41
C TYR A 42 6.29 5.98 6.73
N ASP A 43 7.50 6.50 6.91
CA ASP A 43 7.89 7.25 8.11
C ASP A 43 6.99 8.50 8.29
N LEU A 44 6.63 9.19 7.20
CA LEU A 44 5.68 10.30 7.22
C LEU A 44 4.25 9.85 7.56
N ALA A 45 3.80 8.71 7.02
CA ALA A 45 2.48 8.17 7.35
C ALA A 45 2.38 7.78 8.83
N ASP A 46 3.48 7.29 9.41
CA ASP A 46 3.53 6.90 10.83
C ASP A 46 3.42 8.11 11.78
N LEU A 47 3.69 9.33 11.31
CA LEU A 47 3.41 10.56 12.07
C LEU A 47 1.91 10.88 12.21
N PHE A 48 1.06 10.25 11.40
CA PHE A 48 -0.39 10.47 11.39
C PHE A 48 -1.14 9.14 11.62
N PRO A 49 -0.99 8.54 12.83
CA PRO A 49 -1.56 7.23 13.12
C PRO A 49 -3.08 7.22 12.96
N GLY A 50 -3.59 6.18 12.29
CA GLY A 50 -5.02 5.97 12.07
C GLY A 50 -5.69 6.87 11.01
N GLN A 51 -4.94 7.78 10.36
CA GLN A 51 -5.48 8.67 9.33
C GLN A 51 -4.71 8.62 8.03
N ALA A 52 -3.42 8.31 8.09
CA ALA A 52 -2.56 8.26 6.91
C ALA A 52 -2.29 6.84 6.44
N THR A 53 -2.21 6.70 5.11
CA THR A 53 -1.69 5.50 4.45
C THR A 53 -0.77 5.88 3.30
N VAL A 54 -0.06 4.91 2.74
CA VAL A 54 0.88 5.11 1.64
C VAL A 54 0.33 4.44 0.39
N GLY A 55 0.22 5.20 -0.69
CA GLY A 55 -0.18 4.68 -2.00
C GLY A 55 1.01 4.64 -2.96
N ALA A 56 0.94 3.79 -3.97
CA ALA A 56 1.98 3.70 -5.00
C ALA A 56 1.43 3.70 -6.42
N SER A 57 2.18 4.30 -7.36
CA SER A 57 1.86 4.16 -8.78
C SER A 57 2.31 2.79 -9.31
N ARG A 58 1.61 2.27 -10.32
CA ARG A 58 1.93 0.98 -10.94
C ARG A 58 3.37 0.88 -11.42
N ALA A 59 3.93 1.96 -11.96
CA ALA A 59 5.33 2.03 -12.37
C ALA A 59 6.32 1.89 -11.19
N ALA A 60 5.93 2.26 -9.97
CA ALA A 60 6.74 2.05 -8.77
C ALA A 60 6.67 0.59 -8.29
N VAL A 61 5.50 -0.05 -8.39
CA VAL A 61 5.31 -1.47 -8.10
C VAL A 61 6.11 -2.32 -9.09
N ASP A 62 5.99 -2.02 -10.39
CA ASP A 62 6.70 -2.74 -11.46
C ASP A 62 8.23 -2.58 -11.35
N ALA A 63 8.70 -1.41 -10.90
CA ALA A 63 10.12 -1.18 -10.60
C ALA A 63 10.58 -1.84 -9.28
N GLY A 64 9.67 -2.50 -8.57
CA GLY A 64 9.92 -3.17 -7.31
C GLY A 64 10.11 -2.22 -6.14
N TYR A 65 9.73 -0.94 -6.21
CA TYR A 65 9.90 0.03 -5.11
C TYR A 65 8.92 -0.16 -3.95
N CYS A 66 7.82 -0.88 -4.19
CA CYS A 66 6.74 -1.09 -3.23
C CYS A 66 5.94 -2.35 -3.60
N THR A 67 5.18 -2.89 -2.65
CA THR A 67 4.33 -4.08 -2.84
C THR A 67 3.01 -3.71 -3.54
N ASN A 68 2.43 -4.66 -4.27
CA ASN A 68 1.16 -4.43 -4.97
C ASN A 68 -0.05 -4.42 -4.02
N ASP A 69 0.10 -4.99 -2.83
CA ASP A 69 -0.95 -5.11 -1.81
C ASP A 69 -0.99 -3.90 -0.86
N LEU A 70 -0.43 -2.76 -1.28
CA LEU A 70 -0.52 -1.49 -0.54
C LEU A 70 -1.96 -1.00 -0.41
#